data_AF-A0A9D6LNP5-F1
#
_entry.id   AF-A0A9D6LNP5-F1
#
_cell.length_a   1.000
_cell.length_b   1.000
_cell.length_c   1.000
_cell.angle_alpha   90.00
_cell.angle_beta   90.00
_cell.angle_gamma   90.00
#
_symmetry.space_group_name_H-M   'P 1'
#
loop_
_entity.id
_entity.type
_entity.pdbx_description
1 polymer ?
#
loop_
_entity_poly.entity_id
_entity_poly.type
_entity_poly.pdbx_seq_one_letter_code
_entity_poly.pdbx_strand_id
1 'polypeptide(L)'
;MKLLKLKTKDPEQASTLLQEAISNELKLIQTGIDQLQAEIRTFEQKYRQSSKEFFRKYQQGKAGDQSDFIDWAGLYQLLLDLRQESLQLKEIEICN
;
A
#
# COMPACT_ATOMS: atom_id res chain seq x y z
N MET A 1 -22.57 -3.02 0.00
CA MET A 1 -21.72 -4.16 -0.39
C MET A 1 -22.29 -4.80 -1.65
N LYS A 2 -21.44 -5.20 -2.60
CA LYS A 2 -21.82 -5.97 -3.80
C LYS A 2 -21.12 -7.32 -3.75
N LEU A 3 -21.76 -8.37 -4.26
CA LEU A 3 -21.21 -9.72 -4.27
C LEU A 3 -20.47 -10.01 -5.58
N LEU A 4 -19.31 -10.63 -5.47
CA LEU A 4 -18.61 -11.28 -6.59
C LEU A 4 -18.90 -12.79 -6.50
N LYS A 5 -19.39 -13.40 -7.58
CA LYS A 5 -19.71 -14.84 -7.62
C LYS A 5 -18.69 -15.59 -8.46
N LEU A 6 -18.21 -16.71 -7.94
CA LEU A 6 -17.26 -17.60 -8.61
C LEU A 6 -17.94 -18.96 -8.87
N LYS A 7 -17.57 -19.63 -9.97
CA LYS A 7 -18.05 -20.99 -10.29
C LYS A 7 -16.88 -21.95 -10.21
N THR A 8 -17.03 -23.00 -9.41
CA THR A 8 -16.00 -24.02 -9.19
C THR A 8 -16.65 -25.39 -9.04
N LYS A 9 -15.86 -26.45 -9.23
CA LYS A 9 -16.27 -27.84 -8.95
C LYS A 9 -16.14 -28.19 -7.48
N ASP A 10 -15.31 -27.46 -6.74
CA ASP A 10 -15.03 -27.67 -5.32
C ASP A 10 -15.02 -26.29 -4.60
N PRO A 11 -16.16 -25.88 -4.01
CA PRO A 11 -16.28 -24.61 -3.30
C PRO A 11 -15.41 -24.50 -2.04
N GLU A 12 -15.26 -25.59 -1.29
CA GLU A 12 -14.49 -25.62 -0.05
C GLU A 12 -13.01 -25.41 -0.35
N GLN A 13 -12.47 -26.18 -1.30
CA GLN A 13 -11.07 -26.03 -1.72
C GLN A 13 -10.82 -24.64 -2.32
N ALA A 14 -11.76 -24.12 -3.13
CA ALA A 14 -11.64 -22.77 -3.69
C ALA A 14 -11.63 -21.68 -2.60
N SER A 15 -12.50 -21.82 -1.58
CA SER A 15 -12.54 -20.90 -0.44
C SER A 15 -11.21 -20.88 0.31
N THR A 16 -10.66 -22.05 0.65
CA THR A 16 -9.35 -22.17 1.30
C THR A 16 -8.23 -21.53 0.47
N LEU A 17 -8.14 -21.85 -0.83
CA LEU A 17 -7.11 -21.31 -1.72
C LEU A 17 -7.19 -19.77 -1.84
N LEU A 18 -8.40 -19.21 -1.91
CA LEU A 18 -8.59 -17.76 -1.96
C LEU A 18 -8.18 -17.09 -0.65
N GLN A 19 -8.54 -17.67 0.50
CA GLN A 19 -8.13 -17.16 1.81
C GLN A 19 -6.60 -17.17 1.96
N GLU A 20 -5.94 -18.25 1.54
CA GLU A 20 -4.48 -18.36 1.56
C GLU A 20 -3.83 -17.34 0.62
N ALA A 21 -4.35 -17.18 -0.60
CA ALA A 21 -3.83 -16.22 -1.57
C ALA A 21 -3.93 -14.78 -1.04
N ILE A 22 -5.08 -14.37 -0.50
CA ILE A 22 -5.27 -13.04 0.10
C ILE A 22 -4.34 -12.84 1.30
N SER A 23 -4.20 -13.85 2.17
CA SER A 23 -3.32 -13.79 3.33
C SER A 23 -1.85 -13.63 2.94
N ASN A 24 -1.40 -14.36 1.92
CA ASN A 24 -0.03 -14.26 1.42
C ASN A 24 0.24 -12.91 0.77
N GLU A 25 -0.70 -12.39 -0.03
CA GLU A 25 -0.59 -11.07 -0.65
C GLU A 25 -0.50 -9.97 0.42
N LEU A 26 -1.35 -10.02 1.44
CA LEU A 26 -1.31 -9.07 2.56
C LEU A 26 0.04 -9.07 3.29
N LYS A 27 0.70 -10.23 3.43
CA LYS A 27 2.05 -10.33 4.03
C LYS A 27 3.13 -9.71 3.13
N LEU A 28 3.03 -9.91 1.81
CA LEU A 28 3.96 -9.32 0.84
C LEU A 28 3.82 -7.79 0.83
N ILE A 29 2.59 -7.29 0.75
CA ILE A 29 2.29 -5.85 0.80
C ILE A 29 2.82 -5.25 2.11
N GLN A 30 2.57 -5.90 3.26
CA GLN A 30 3.08 -5.39 4.55
C GLN A 30 4.60 -5.31 4.56
N THR A 31 5.30 -6.31 4.00
CA THR A 31 6.76 -6.28 3.88
C THR A 31 7.23 -5.09 3.03
N GLY A 32 6.56 -4.83 1.91
CA GLY A 32 6.85 -3.66 1.05
C GLY A 32 6.60 -2.33 1.76
N ILE A 33 5.50 -2.22 2.51
CA ILE A 33 5.18 -1.05 3.35
C ILE A 33 6.30 -0.79 4.36
N ASP A 34 6.76 -1.82 5.07
CA ASP A 34 7.79 -1.67 6.11
C ASP A 34 9.13 -1.20 5.53
N GLN A 35 9.50 -1.70 4.35
CA GLN A 35 10.69 -1.28 3.61
C GLN A 35 10.60 0.18 3.17
N LEU A 36 9.49 0.57 2.53
CA LEU A 36 9.27 1.96 2.09
C LEU A 36 9.26 2.92 3.27
N GLN A 37 8.63 2.55 4.39
CA GLN A 37 8.65 3.36 5.59
C GLN A 37 10.06 3.56 6.15
N ALA A 38 10.92 2.54 6.08
CA ALA A 38 12.31 2.67 6.49
C ALA A 38 13.09 3.65 5.60
N GLU A 39 12.91 3.57 4.29
CA GLU A 39 13.55 4.47 3.33
C GLU A 39 13.04 5.90 3.46
N ILE A 40 11.72 6.07 3.55
CA ILE A 40 11.04 7.37 3.73
C ILE A 40 11.51 8.08 5.01
N ARG A 41 11.74 7.33 6.10
CA ARG A 41 12.25 7.89 7.37
C ARG A 41 13.60 8.61 7.20
N THR A 42 14.42 8.20 6.23
CA THR A 42 15.70 8.87 5.96
C THR A 42 15.50 10.30 5.45
N PHE A 43 14.52 10.51 4.56
CA PHE A 43 14.13 11.83 4.09
C PHE A 43 13.48 12.67 5.19
N GLU A 44 12.57 12.07 5.98
CA GLU A 44 11.92 12.76 7.09
C GLU A 44 12.93 13.28 8.12
N GLN A 45 13.98 12.50 8.41
CA GLN A 45 15.07 12.91 9.29
C GLN A 45 15.96 13.98 8.66
N LYS A 46 16.33 13.81 7.38
CA LYS A 46 17.18 14.76 6.64
C LYS A 46 16.54 16.14 6.57
N TYR A 47 15.25 16.21 6.25
CA TYR A 47 14.51 17.45 6.05
C TYR A 47 13.73 17.93 7.27
N ARG A 48 13.71 17.14 8.36
CA ARG A 48 12.95 17.40 9.60
C ARG A 48 11.48 17.76 9.31
N GLN A 49 10.89 17.05 8.35
CA GLN A 49 9.53 17.27 7.89
C GLN A 49 8.86 15.92 7.68
N SER A 50 7.58 15.79 8.07
CA SER A 50 6.83 14.57 7.78
C SER A 50 6.57 14.42 6.28
N SER A 51 6.57 13.18 5.79
CA SER A 51 6.31 12.90 4.37
C SER A 51 4.92 13.33 3.95
N LYS A 52 3.94 13.26 4.86
CA LYS A 52 2.57 13.74 4.62
C LYS A 52 2.55 15.24 4.30
N GLU A 53 3.27 16.05 5.08
CA GLU A 53 3.33 17.49 4.86
C GLU A 53 4.16 17.86 3.65
N PHE A 54 5.29 17.18 3.46
CA PHE A 54 6.14 17.31 2.28
C PHE A 54 5.33 17.03 1.01
N PHE A 55 4.68 15.86 0.95
CA PHE A 55 3.95 15.41 -0.22
C PHE A 55 2.79 16.34 -0.58
N ARG A 56 2.06 16.85 0.42
CA ARG A 56 1.03 17.88 0.20
C ARG A 56 1.60 19.15 -0.45
N LYS A 57 2.79 19.60 -0.04
CA LYS A 57 3.45 20.77 -0.68
C LYS A 57 3.94 20.42 -2.08
N TYR A 58 4.54 19.25 -2.26
CA TYR A 58 5.04 18.75 -3.54
C TYR A 58 3.93 18.71 -4.60
N GLN A 59 2.77 18.13 -4.28
CA GLN A 59 1.61 18.08 -5.17
C GLN A 59 1.06 19.47 -5.54
N GLN A 60 1.32 20.50 -4.74
CA GLN A 60 0.92 21.89 -5.02
C GLN A 60 1.97 22.68 -5.80
N GLY A 61 3.10 22.07 -6.16
CA GLY A 61 4.25 22.77 -6.73
C GLY A 61 4.94 23.73 -5.74
N LYS A 62 4.74 23.50 -4.43
CA LYS A 62 5.28 24.33 -3.33
C LYS A 62 6.40 23.63 -2.55
N ALA A 63 6.86 22.49 -3.03
CA ALA A 63 8.11 21.92 -2.53
C ALA A 63 9.29 22.75 -3.08
N GLY A 64 10.44 22.64 -2.41
CA GLY A 64 11.71 23.15 -2.93
C GLY A 64 12.17 22.38 -4.18
N ASP A 65 13.39 22.65 -4.59
CA ASP A 65 14.03 22.21 -5.83
C ASP A 65 15.10 21.13 -5.61
N GLN A 66 15.14 20.54 -4.41
CA GLN A 66 16.09 19.49 -4.06
C GLN A 66 15.90 18.28 -4.98
N SER A 67 17.01 17.77 -5.52
CA SER A 67 16.99 16.68 -6.51
C SER A 67 16.34 15.39 -5.99
N ASP A 68 16.39 15.16 -4.68
CA ASP A 68 15.84 13.97 -4.05
C ASP A 68 14.34 14.08 -3.67
N PHE A 69 13.71 15.23 -3.93
CA PHE A 69 12.27 15.39 -3.70
C PHE A 69 11.42 14.57 -4.67
N ILE A 70 11.92 14.32 -5.88
CA ILE A 70 11.25 13.44 -6.83
C ILE A 70 11.20 12.01 -6.28
N ASP A 71 12.33 11.51 -5.77
CA ASP A 71 12.43 10.17 -5.19
C ASP A 71 11.55 10.05 -3.93
N TRP A 72 11.63 11.02 -3.02
CA TRP A 72 10.82 11.02 -1.81
C TRP A 72 9.31 11.04 -2.12
N ALA A 73 8.89 11.84 -3.10
CA ALA A 73 7.50 11.88 -3.54
C ALA A 73 7.05 10.55 -4.16
N GLY A 74 7.90 9.92 -4.99
CA GLY A 74 7.63 8.61 -5.58
C GLY A 74 7.47 7.52 -4.54
N LEU A 75 8.39 7.43 -3.58
CA LEU A 75 8.34 6.45 -2.50
C LEU A 75 7.10 6.64 -1.61
N TYR A 76 6.76 7.89 -1.28
CA TYR A 76 5.58 8.16 -0.47
C TYR A 76 4.29 7.86 -1.22
N GLN A 77 4.20 8.17 -2.52
CA GLN A 77 3.04 7.79 -3.34
C GLN A 77 2.89 6.26 -3.38
N LEU A 78 3.97 5.52 -3.62
CA LEU A 78 3.93 4.05 -3.62
C LEU A 78 3.49 3.48 -2.25
N LEU A 79 3.93 4.08 -1.14
CA LEU A 79 3.45 3.72 0.19
C LEU A 79 1.94 3.91 0.34
N LEU A 80 1.37 4.99 -0.21
CA LEU A 80 -0.07 5.24 -0.18
C LEU A 80 -0.84 4.20 -1.01
N ASP A 81 -0.32 3.86 -2.19
CA ASP A 81 -0.93 2.89 -3.08
C ASP A 81 -0.98 1.49 -2.44
N LEU A 82 0.13 1.02 -1.86
CA LEU A 82 0.19 -0.26 -1.15
C LEU A 82 -0.75 -0.29 0.07
N ARG A 83 -0.89 0.82 0.79
CA ARG A 83 -1.85 0.91 1.90
C ARG A 83 -3.29 0.82 1.41
N GLN A 84 -3.61 1.46 0.29
CA GLN A 84 -4.93 1.37 -0.31
C GLN A 84 -5.24 -0.06 -0.77
N GLU A 85 -4.28 -0.73 -1.41
CA GLU A 85 -4.41 -2.13 -1.83
C GLU A 85 -4.60 -3.07 -0.62
N SER A 86 -3.80 -2.89 0.44
CA SER A 86 -3.97 -3.64 1.70
C SER A 86 -5.36 -3.47 2.31
N LEU A 87 -5.92 -2.25 2.26
CA LEU A 87 -7.28 -1.98 2.74
C LEU A 87 -8.32 -2.71 1.89
N GLN A 88 -8.21 -2.63 0.57
CA GLN A 88 -9.13 -3.32 -0.34
C GLN A 88 -9.14 -4.84 -0.13
N LEU A 89 -7.97 -5.46 0.06
CA LEU A 89 -7.86 -6.89 0.34
C LEU A 89 -8.42 -7.27 1.71
N LYS A 90 -8.26 -6.42 2.74
CA LYS A 90 -8.82 -6.64 4.09
C LYS A 90 -10.34 -6.54 4.14
N GLU A 91 -10.95 -5.82 3.19
CA GLU A 91 -12.41 -5.71 3.06
C GLU A 91 -13.04 -6.91 2.34
N ILE A 92 -12.24 -7.84 1.80
CA ILE A 92 -12.76 -9.05 1.15
C ILE A 92 -13.18 -10.07 2.20
N GLU A 93 -14.48 -10.38 2.21
CA GLU A 93 -15.05 -11.47 3.00
C GLU A 93 -15.45 -12.61 2.06
N ILE A 94 -14.94 -13.82 2.31
CA ILE A 94 -15.32 -15.03 1.57
C ILE A 94 -16.49 -15.68 2.33
N CYS A 95 -17.69 -15.56 1.78
CA CYS A 95 -18.87 -16.22 2.31
C CYS A 95 -18.89 -17.68 1.86
N ASN A 96 -18.97 -18.61 2.81
CA ASN A 96 -19.25 -20.02 2.55
C ASN A 96 -20.75 -20.27 2.39
#